data_AF-A0A7X7NKQ4-F1
#
_entry.id   AF-A0A7X7NKQ4-F1
#
_cell.length_a   1.000
_cell.length_b   1.000
_cell.length_c   1.000
_cell.angle_alpha   90.00
_cell.angle_beta   90.00
_cell.angle_gamma   90.00
#
_symmetry.space_group_name_H-M   'P 1'
#
loop_
_entity.id
_entity.type
_entity.pdbx_description
1 polymer ?
#
loop_
_entity_poly.entity_id
_entity_poly.type
_entity_poly.pdbx_seq_one_letter_code
_entity_poly.pdbx_strand_id
1 'polypeptide(L)'
;MKPSNELMTLRMISGAFIGAIAIIAAIMVVVAPETVLPEPWVIAVLLGLVAAGAVFSLVLVQQVPAASPGSTLQQLLARVQSTHMLRLAVGEAPVILAVVLMFLADEPSWVTVAIAAVPTIIVMLLLVFPHEGVLRRYQKALDAGGVNTRFADRLLGRA
;
A
#
# COMPACT_ATOMS: atom_id res chain seq x y z
N MET A 1 -9.75 -8.75 23.68
CA MET A 1 -10.09 -9.47 22.44
C MET A 1 -8.85 -9.54 21.58
N LYS A 2 -8.49 -10.74 21.08
CA LYS A 2 -7.26 -10.95 20.33
C LYS A 2 -7.56 -10.86 18.83
N PRO A 3 -6.82 -10.08 18.02
CA PRO A 3 -6.97 -10.09 16.57
C PRO A 3 -6.71 -11.48 16.01
N SER A 4 -7.35 -11.82 14.89
CA SER A 4 -7.15 -13.12 14.25
C SER A 4 -5.73 -13.28 13.73
N ASN A 5 -5.25 -14.52 13.59
CA ASN A 5 -3.92 -14.80 13.06
C ASN A 5 -3.77 -14.27 11.63
N GLU A 6 -4.85 -14.31 10.84
CA GLU A 6 -4.89 -13.82 9.46
C GLU A 6 -4.73 -12.31 9.37
N LEU A 7 -5.30 -11.56 10.32
CA LEU A 7 -5.08 -10.11 10.42
C LEU A 7 -3.63 -9.79 10.76
N MET A 8 -3.02 -10.57 11.66
CA MET A 8 -1.59 -10.42 11.97
C MET A 8 -0.73 -10.68 10.73
N THR A 9 -1.01 -11.72 9.96
CA THR A 9 -0.31 -12.00 8.69
C THR A 9 -0.43 -10.84 7.71
N LEU A 10 -1.63 -10.29 7.50
CA LEU A 10 -1.82 -9.12 6.63
C LEU A 10 -1.00 -7.91 7.12
N ARG A 11 -1.00 -7.62 8.43
CA ARG A 11 -0.22 -6.53 9.01
C ARG A 11 1.29 -6.74 8.85
N MET A 12 1.77 -7.96 9.04
CA MET A 12 3.19 -8.30 8.85
C MET A 12 3.60 -8.09 7.39
N ILE A 13 2.81 -8.58 6.44
CA ILE A 13 3.09 -8.40 5.01
C ILE A 13 3.07 -6.92 4.64
N SER A 14 2.02 -6.17 5.00
CA SER A 14 1.97 -4.72 4.72
C SER A 14 3.13 -3.98 5.37
N GLY A 15 3.45 -4.32 6.63
CA GLY A 15 4.56 -3.73 7.37
C GLY A 15 5.92 -4.02 6.73
N ALA A 16 6.11 -5.22 6.17
CA ALA A 16 7.33 -5.58 5.46
C ALA A 16 7.53 -4.74 4.19
N PHE A 17 6.50 -4.54 3.38
CA PHE A 17 6.55 -3.70 2.17
C PHE A 17 6.83 -2.22 2.52
N ILE A 18 6.09 -1.66 3.47
CA ILE A 18 6.31 -0.27 3.93
C ILE A 18 7.70 -0.12 4.56
N GLY A 19 8.13 -1.10 5.35
CA GLY A 19 9.45 -1.13 5.96
C GLY A 19 10.57 -1.24 4.93
N ALA A 20 10.38 -2.02 3.87
CA ALA A 20 11.33 -2.13 2.76
C ALA A 20 11.56 -0.78 2.08
N ILE A 21 10.50 -0.01 1.82
CA ILE A 21 10.61 1.36 1.30
C ILE A 21 11.45 2.24 2.24
N ALA A 22 11.20 2.18 3.54
CA ALA A 22 11.95 2.97 4.52
C ALA A 22 13.43 2.59 4.56
N ILE A 23 13.74 1.28 4.50
CA ILE A 23 15.12 0.78 4.44
C ILE A 23 15.80 1.22 3.15
N ILE A 24 15.12 1.10 2.01
CA ILE A 24 15.65 1.57 0.71
C ILE A 24 15.98 3.06 0.79
N ALA A 25 15.04 3.89 1.25
CA ALA A 25 15.26 5.32 1.40
C ALA A 25 16.44 5.64 2.33
N ALA A 26 16.58 4.91 3.44
CA ALA A 26 17.70 5.08 4.37
C ALA A 26 19.04 4.68 3.75
N ILE A 27 19.09 3.59 2.98
CA ILE A 27 20.31 3.16 2.27
C ILE A 27 20.74 4.23 1.24
N MET A 28 19.79 4.87 0.56
CA MET A 28 20.11 5.90 -0.44
C MET A 28 20.86 7.10 0.16
N VAL A 29 20.64 7.42 1.44
CA VAL A 29 21.41 8.48 2.14
C VAL A 29 22.92 8.19 2.17
N VAL A 30 23.30 6.91 2.18
CA VAL A 30 24.72 6.50 2.16
C VAL A 30 25.22 6.34 0.73
N VAL A 31 24.38 5.86 -0.19
CA VAL A 31 24.76 5.59 -1.60
C VAL A 31 24.92 6.88 -2.41
N ALA A 32 24.06 7.86 -2.18
CA ALA A 32 24.03 9.14 -2.88
C ALA A 32 23.84 10.28 -1.86
N PRO A 33 24.87 10.58 -1.05
CA PRO A 33 24.75 11.48 0.11
C PRO A 33 24.51 12.95 -0.26
N GLU A 34 24.70 13.30 -1.53
CA GLU A 34 24.48 14.64 -2.04
C GLU A 34 23.04 15.11 -1.81
N THR A 35 22.89 16.38 -1.47
CA THR A 35 21.59 17.02 -1.18
C THR A 35 21.14 17.92 -2.33
N VAL A 36 21.28 17.43 -3.55
CA VAL A 36 20.88 18.16 -4.75
C VAL A 36 19.39 17.97 -4.97
N LEU A 37 18.68 19.08 -5.19
CA LEU A 37 17.25 19.03 -5.49
C LEU A 37 17.05 18.60 -6.95
N PRO A 38 16.15 17.64 -7.22
CA PRO A 38 15.85 17.25 -8.60
C PRO A 38 15.22 18.40 -9.38
N GLU A 39 15.31 18.33 -10.70
CA GLU A 39 14.62 19.28 -11.57
C GLU A 39 13.10 19.26 -11.30
N PRO A 40 12.40 20.42 -11.40
CA PRO A 40 10.99 20.52 -11.03
C PRO A 40 10.07 19.52 -11.73
N TRP A 41 10.36 19.13 -12.97
CA TRP A 41 9.56 18.14 -13.69
C TRP A 41 9.72 16.72 -13.10
N VAL A 42 10.90 16.36 -12.58
CA VAL A 42 11.13 15.06 -11.91
C VAL A 42 10.26 14.98 -10.67
N ILE A 43 10.25 16.06 -9.86
CA ILE A 43 9.41 16.16 -8.66
C ILE A 43 7.93 16.01 -9.04
N ALA A 44 7.47 16.71 -10.07
CA ALA A 44 6.10 16.64 -10.54
C ALA A 44 5.71 15.22 -10.99
N VAL A 45 6.59 14.53 -11.74
CA VAL A 45 6.38 13.14 -12.17
C VAL A 45 6.30 12.20 -10.97
N LEU A 46 7.24 12.29 -10.03
CA LEU A 46 7.27 11.41 -8.85
C LEU A 46 6.03 11.58 -7.97
N LEU A 47 5.67 12.82 -7.64
CA LEU A 47 4.46 13.09 -6.86
C LEU A 47 3.18 12.72 -7.63
N GLY A 48 3.17 12.92 -8.95
CA GLY A 48 2.10 12.47 -9.83
C GLY A 48 1.92 10.94 -9.80
N LEU A 49 3.02 10.18 -9.80
CA LEU A 49 2.99 8.73 -9.68
C LEU A 49 2.47 8.27 -8.31
N VAL A 50 2.88 8.92 -7.21
CA VAL A 50 2.34 8.63 -5.88
C VAL A 50 0.83 8.89 -5.83
N ALA A 51 0.38 10.03 -6.36
CA ALA A 51 -1.03 10.36 -6.42
C ALA A 51 -1.83 9.36 -7.27
N ALA A 52 -1.29 8.99 -8.45
CA ALA A 52 -1.89 7.98 -9.31
C ALA A 52 -1.98 6.61 -8.61
N GLY A 53 -0.92 6.19 -7.92
CA GLY A 53 -0.91 4.97 -7.12
C GLY A 53 -1.94 4.98 -5.99
N ALA A 54 -2.11 6.13 -5.32
CA ALA A 54 -3.13 6.32 -4.28
C ALA A 54 -4.55 6.17 -4.87
N VAL A 55 -4.84 6.83 -5.99
CA VAL A 55 -6.13 6.74 -6.69
C VAL A 55 -6.39 5.30 -7.16
N PHE A 56 -5.40 4.68 -7.81
CA PHE A 56 -5.51 3.30 -8.27
C PHE A 56 -5.76 2.33 -7.11
N SER A 57 -5.08 2.52 -5.98
CA SER A 57 -5.30 1.75 -4.77
C SER A 57 -6.74 1.84 -4.23
N LEU A 58 -7.38 3.01 -4.33
CA LEU A 58 -8.79 3.19 -3.96
C LEU A 58 -9.74 2.47 -4.93
N VAL A 59 -9.47 2.56 -6.24
CA VAL A 59 -10.25 1.87 -7.28
C VAL A 59 -10.16 0.36 -7.12
N LEU A 60 -8.97 -0.18 -6.87
CA LEU A 60 -8.77 -1.62 -6.70
C LEU A 60 -9.61 -2.22 -5.57
N VAL A 61 -9.83 -1.51 -4.47
CA VAL A 61 -10.69 -2.01 -3.38
C VAL A 61 -12.13 -2.23 -3.85
N GLN A 62 -12.62 -1.38 -4.76
CA GLN A 62 -13.98 -1.50 -5.29
C GLN A 62 -14.12 -2.68 -6.26
N GLN A 63 -13.01 -3.19 -6.80
CA GLN A 63 -12.99 -4.34 -7.70
C GLN A 63 -12.91 -5.69 -6.96
N VAL A 64 -12.89 -5.69 -5.62
CA VAL A 64 -12.93 -6.92 -4.84
C VAL A 64 -14.25 -7.64 -5.13
N PRO A 65 -14.23 -8.91 -5.58
CA PRO A 65 -15.44 -9.63 -5.95
C PRO A 65 -16.39 -9.79 -4.77
N ALA A 66 -17.65 -9.36 -4.94
CA ALA A 66 -18.71 -9.47 -3.94
C ALA A 66 -18.87 -10.90 -3.41
N ALA A 67 -19.08 -11.02 -2.11
CA ALA A 67 -19.24 -12.29 -1.41
C ALA A 67 -20.50 -13.03 -1.85
N SER A 68 -20.40 -14.35 -1.94
CA SER A 68 -21.56 -15.22 -2.15
C SER A 68 -22.20 -15.57 -0.78
N PRO A 69 -23.51 -15.82 -0.70
CA PRO A 69 -24.13 -16.31 0.53
C PRO A 69 -23.42 -17.55 1.07
N GLY A 70 -23.14 -17.58 2.37
CA GLY A 70 -22.43 -18.70 3.01
C GLY A 70 -20.91 -18.74 2.78
N SER A 71 -20.31 -17.72 2.15
CA SER A 71 -18.84 -17.66 1.99
C SER A 71 -18.11 -17.77 3.33
N THR A 72 -17.11 -18.65 3.39
CA THR A 72 -16.27 -18.82 4.59
C THR A 72 -15.29 -17.67 4.76
N LEU A 73 -14.76 -17.47 5.97
CA LEU A 73 -13.74 -16.44 6.21
C LEU A 73 -12.50 -16.63 5.32
N GLN A 74 -12.06 -17.88 5.12
CA GLN A 74 -10.95 -18.21 4.22
C GLN A 74 -11.22 -17.78 2.76
N GLN A 75 -12.43 -18.01 2.25
CA GLN A 75 -12.80 -17.62 0.89
C GLN A 75 -12.83 -16.09 0.73
N LEU A 76 -13.35 -15.37 1.73
CA LEU A 76 -13.34 -13.91 1.73
C LEU A 76 -11.91 -13.36 1.79
N LEU A 77 -11.06 -13.94 2.64
CA LEU A 77 -9.66 -13.57 2.77
C LEU A 77 -8.88 -13.78 1.48
N ALA A 78 -9.07 -14.91 0.79
CA ALA A 78 -8.39 -15.17 -0.48
C ALA A 78 -8.69 -14.09 -1.54
N ARG A 79 -9.95 -13.61 -1.59
CA ARG A 79 -10.36 -12.52 -2.49
C ARG A 79 -9.75 -11.17 -2.10
N VAL A 80 -9.68 -10.87 -0.80
CA VAL A 80 -9.08 -9.63 -0.30
C VAL A 80 -7.56 -9.64 -0.46
N GLN A 81 -6.91 -10.78 -0.24
CA GLN A 81 -5.45 -10.92 -0.31
C GLN A 81 -4.91 -10.61 -1.70
N SER A 82 -5.54 -11.09 -2.78
CA SER A 82 -5.07 -10.81 -4.14
C SER A 82 -5.09 -9.31 -4.45
N THR A 83 -6.20 -8.63 -4.15
CA THR A 83 -6.31 -7.18 -4.28
C THR A 83 -5.34 -6.44 -3.36
N HIS A 84 -5.18 -6.91 -2.12
CA HIS A 84 -4.26 -6.30 -1.16
C HIS A 84 -2.81 -6.36 -1.65
N MET A 85 -2.35 -7.50 -2.17
CA MET A 85 -1.01 -7.64 -2.74
C MET A 85 -0.81 -6.72 -3.95
N LEU A 86 -1.80 -6.61 -4.82
CA LEU A 86 -1.73 -5.68 -5.96
C LEU A 86 -1.63 -4.22 -5.50
N ARG A 87 -2.37 -3.84 -4.46
CA ARG A 87 -2.29 -2.48 -3.88
C ARG A 87 -0.94 -2.19 -3.25
N LEU A 88 -0.31 -3.18 -2.63
CA LEU A 88 1.05 -3.05 -2.11
C LEU A 88 2.05 -2.83 -3.26
N ALA A 89 1.99 -3.67 -4.30
CA ALA A 89 2.88 -3.55 -5.47
C ALA A 89 2.73 -2.21 -6.20
N VAL A 90 1.49 -1.75 -6.41
CA VAL A 90 1.23 -0.42 -7.01
C VAL A 90 1.72 0.71 -6.09
N GLY A 91 1.61 0.54 -4.77
CA GLY A 91 2.12 1.49 -3.79
C GLY A 91 3.64 1.64 -3.84
N GLU A 92 4.38 0.57 -4.09
CA GLU A 92 5.84 0.60 -4.16
C GLU A 92 6.41 1.16 -5.46
N ALA A 93 5.67 1.03 -6.57
CA ALA A 93 6.15 1.40 -7.90
C ALA A 93 6.74 2.82 -8.01
N PRO A 94 6.15 3.89 -7.42
CA PRO A 94 6.75 5.23 -7.44
C PRO A 94 8.15 5.30 -6.83
N VAL A 95 8.42 4.53 -5.77
CA VAL A 95 9.71 4.52 -5.09
C VAL A 95 10.76 3.82 -5.93
N ILE A 96 10.41 2.67 -6.51
CA ILE A 96 11.30 1.94 -7.42
C ILE A 96 11.68 2.83 -8.61
N LEU A 97 10.71 3.53 -9.19
CA LEU A 97 10.97 4.49 -10.27
C LEU A 97 11.82 5.67 -9.82
N ALA A 98 11.64 6.18 -8.60
CA ALA A 98 12.49 7.22 -8.05
C ALA A 98 13.95 6.78 -7.89
N VAL A 99 14.19 5.52 -7.45
CA VAL A 99 15.54 4.95 -7.38
C VAL A 99 16.17 4.88 -8.77
N VAL A 100 15.43 4.44 -9.79
CA VAL A 100 15.92 4.42 -11.16
C VAL A 100 16.26 5.83 -11.65
N LEU A 101 15.36 6.80 -11.46
CA LEU A 101 15.58 8.19 -11.88
C LEU A 101 16.77 8.84 -11.16
N MET A 102 16.99 8.51 -9.89
CA MET A 102 18.15 8.99 -9.13
C MET A 102 19.47 8.60 -9.81
N PHE A 103 19.58 7.36 -10.31
CA PHE A 103 20.80 6.89 -10.98
C PHE A 103 20.94 7.35 -12.43
N LEU A 104 19.87 7.85 -13.04
CA LEU A 104 19.90 8.42 -14.39
C LEU A 104 20.24 9.92 -14.39
N ALA A 105 20.17 10.59 -13.23
CA ALA A 105 20.54 11.98 -13.09
C ALA A 105 22.08 12.15 -13.14
N ASP A 106 22.54 13.28 -13.68
CA ASP A 106 23.96 13.63 -13.71
C ASP A 106 24.57 13.70 -12.30
N GLU A 107 23.78 14.16 -11.32
CA GLU A 107 24.12 14.23 -9.90
C GLU A 107 23.14 13.38 -9.08
N PRO A 108 23.48 12.10 -8.78
CA PRO A 108 22.65 11.25 -7.95
C PRO A 108 22.48 11.83 -6.54
N SER A 109 21.23 11.90 -6.07
CA SER A 109 20.87 12.49 -4.78
C SER A 109 19.76 11.68 -4.10
N TRP A 110 19.97 11.32 -2.83
CA TRP A 110 18.97 10.61 -2.03
C TRP A 110 17.65 11.38 -1.91
N VAL A 111 17.69 12.71 -2.08
CA VAL A 111 16.53 13.59 -2.06
C VAL A 111 15.52 13.20 -3.14
N THR A 112 15.98 12.77 -4.31
CA THR A 112 15.13 12.25 -5.41
C THR A 112 14.25 11.10 -4.93
N VAL A 113 14.83 10.16 -4.18
CA VAL A 113 14.11 9.00 -3.65
C VAL A 113 13.20 9.39 -2.50
N ALA A 114 13.65 10.28 -1.61
CA ALA A 114 12.87 10.74 -0.46
C ALA A 114 11.55 11.43 -0.88
N ILE A 115 11.57 12.20 -1.97
CA ILE A 115 10.38 12.87 -2.52
C ILE A 115 9.27 11.89 -2.87
N ALA A 116 9.59 10.68 -3.35
CA ALA A 116 8.61 9.63 -3.61
C ALA A 116 8.35 8.77 -2.37
N ALA A 117 9.40 8.36 -1.66
CA ALA A 117 9.32 7.40 -0.56
C ALA A 117 8.47 7.90 0.61
N VAL A 118 8.67 9.15 1.05
CA VAL A 118 7.95 9.68 2.23
C VAL A 118 6.44 9.76 1.97
N PRO A 119 5.96 10.39 0.88
CA PRO A 119 4.53 10.39 0.55
C PRO A 119 3.98 8.97 0.33
N THR A 120 4.73 8.07 -0.32
CA THR A 120 4.31 6.69 -0.51
C THR A 120 4.09 5.96 0.81
N ILE A 121 5.02 6.07 1.77
CA ILE A 121 4.87 5.47 3.10
C ILE A 121 3.59 5.97 3.76
N ILE A 122 3.34 7.28 3.74
CA ILE A 122 2.13 7.89 4.31
C ILE A 122 0.87 7.33 3.63
N VAL A 123 0.85 7.29 2.29
CA VAL A 123 -0.27 6.75 1.52
C VAL A 123 -0.51 5.27 1.84
N MET A 124 0.53 4.46 1.90
CA MET A 124 0.40 3.03 2.21
C MET A 124 -0.08 2.80 3.65
N LEU A 125 0.39 3.59 4.62
CA LEU A 125 -0.10 3.54 6.00
C LEU A 125 -1.58 3.93 6.12
N LEU A 126 -2.03 4.92 5.34
CA LEU A 126 -3.41 5.42 5.41
C LEU A 126 -4.40 4.62 4.57
N LEU A 127 -3.97 4.07 3.44
CA LEU A 127 -4.87 3.45 2.48
C LEU A 127 -4.74 1.93 2.44
N VAL A 128 -3.54 1.38 2.63
CA VAL A 128 -3.27 -0.04 2.39
C VAL A 128 -3.14 -0.81 3.69
N PHE A 129 -2.49 -0.24 4.71
CA PHE A 129 -2.26 -0.92 5.98
C PHE A 129 -3.58 -1.35 6.63
N PRO A 130 -3.70 -2.61 7.10
CA PRO A 130 -4.98 -3.19 7.55
C PRO A 130 -5.35 -2.73 8.96
N HIS A 131 -5.71 -1.45 9.06
CA HIS A 131 -6.42 -0.85 10.17
C HIS A 131 -7.94 -0.95 9.96
N GLU A 132 -8.72 -0.61 11.00
CA GLU A 132 -10.17 -0.80 11.00
C GLU A 132 -10.88 -0.13 9.79
N GLY A 133 -10.52 1.12 9.48
CA GLY A 133 -11.05 1.83 8.31
C GLY A 133 -10.82 1.09 6.98
N VAL A 134 -9.63 0.54 6.74
CA VAL A 134 -9.33 -0.21 5.51
C VAL A 134 -10.09 -1.53 5.47
N LEU A 135 -10.14 -2.26 6.59
CA LEU A 135 -10.92 -3.49 6.69
C LEU A 135 -12.42 -3.25 6.42
N ARG A 136 -12.97 -2.13 6.89
CA ARG A 136 -14.35 -1.73 6.61
C ARG A 136 -14.59 -1.42 5.14
N ARG A 137 -13.60 -0.87 4.42
CA ARG A 137 -13.71 -0.66 2.97
C ARG A 137 -13.74 -2.00 2.22
N TYR A 138 -12.90 -2.95 2.60
CA TYR A 138 -12.97 -4.32 2.07
C TYR A 138 -14.31 -4.99 2.37
N GLN A 139 -14.80 -4.87 3.60
CA GLN A 139 -16.13 -5.37 3.96
C GLN A 139 -17.21 -4.75 3.08
N LYS A 140 -17.21 -3.43 2.87
CA LYS A 140 -18.19 -2.77 2.00
C LYS A 140 -18.15 -3.30 0.57
N ALA A 141 -16.97 -3.59 0.03
CA ALA A 141 -16.83 -4.17 -1.31
C ALA A 141 -17.33 -5.63 -1.36
N LEU A 142 -17.01 -6.44 -0.34
CA LEU A 142 -17.53 -7.81 -0.22
C LEU A 142 -19.06 -7.83 -0.05
N ASP A 143 -19.60 -6.90 0.71
CA ASP A 143 -21.03 -6.77 1.01
C ASP A 143 -21.82 -6.15 -0.16
N ALA A 144 -21.16 -5.73 -1.25
CA ALA A 144 -21.81 -5.11 -2.40
C ALA A 144 -22.85 -6.02 -3.09
N GLY A 145 -22.75 -7.34 -2.89
CA GLY A 145 -23.71 -8.33 -3.37
C GLY A 145 -24.96 -8.50 -2.48
N GLY A 146 -25.17 -7.64 -1.48
CA GLY A 146 -26.33 -7.71 -0.58
C GLY A 146 -26.19 -8.71 0.58
N VAL A 147 -24.98 -9.22 0.82
CA VAL A 147 -24.67 -10.14 1.92
C VAL A 147 -24.00 -9.35 3.04
N ASN A 148 -24.31 -9.65 4.31
CA ASN A 148 -23.56 -9.10 5.45
C ASN A 148 -22.45 -10.09 5.87
N THR A 149 -21.23 -9.84 5.44
CA THR A 149 -20.10 -10.73 5.75
C THR A 149 -19.57 -10.58 7.17
N ARG A 150 -19.80 -9.44 7.84
CA ARG A 150 -19.13 -9.04 9.10
C ARG A 150 -17.62 -9.22 9.04
N PHE A 151 -17.02 -9.05 7.85
CA PHE A 151 -15.62 -9.41 7.60
C PHE A 151 -14.64 -8.70 8.54
N ALA A 152 -14.80 -7.38 8.72
CA ALA A 152 -13.90 -6.62 9.59
C ALA A 152 -14.03 -7.07 11.06
N ASP A 153 -15.25 -7.32 11.53
CA ASP A 153 -15.50 -7.73 12.92
C ASP A 153 -14.94 -9.12 13.21
N ARG A 154 -15.06 -10.07 12.26
CA ARG A 154 -14.45 -11.41 12.37
C ARG A 154 -12.93 -11.34 12.51
N LEU A 155 -12.26 -10.49 11.72
CA LEU A 155 -10.80 -10.33 11.80
C LEU A 155 -10.33 -9.60 13.05
N LEU A 156 -11.11 -8.64 13.54
CA LEU A 156 -10.82 -7.90 14.76
C LEU A 156 -11.15 -8.70 16.05
N GLY A 157 -11.75 -9.88 15.92
CA GLY A 157 -12.15 -10.72 17.06
C GLY A 157 -13.33 -10.15 17.84
N ARG A 158 -14.25 -9.44 17.15
CA ARG A 158 -15.46 -8.82 17.70
C ARG A 158 -16.75 -9.59 17.36
N ALA A 159 -16.63 -10.68 16.61
CA ALA A 159 -17.74 -11.51 16.12
C ALA A 159 -18.00 -12.74 16.98
#